data_AF-A0AA42SXN0-F1
#
_entry.id   AF-A0AA42SXN0-F1
#
_cell.length_a   1.000
_cell.length_b   1.000
_cell.length_c   1.000
_cell.angle_alpha   90.00
_cell.angle_beta   90.00
_cell.angle_gamma   90.00
#
_symmetry.space_group_name_H-M   'P 1'
#
loop_
_entity.id
_entity.type
_entity.pdbx_description
1 polymer ?
#
loop_
_entity_poly.entity_id
_entity_poly.type
_entity_poly.pdbx_seq_one_letter_code
_entity_poly.pdbx_strand_id
1 'polypeptide(L)' 'MSQLAEVTDAYVLCQDCCHAEAYSDAKHMGDERCPKCEGEFCGCNACSGIARLSIQFEVQAEAERREAKQ' A
#
# COMPACT_ATOMS: atom_id res chain seq x y z
N MET A 1 -10.79 13.14 1.98
CA MET A 1 -9.56 13.52 1.26
C MET A 1 -8.84 12.23 0.94
N SER A 2 -8.87 11.79 -0.32
CA SER A 2 -8.09 10.61 -0.73
C SER A 2 -6.64 11.05 -0.78
N GLN A 3 -5.87 10.75 0.28
CA GLN A 3 -4.42 10.84 0.21
C GLN A 3 -4.00 9.93 -0.94
N LEU A 4 -3.47 10.50 -2.01
CA LEU A 4 -2.75 9.73 -3.01
C LEU A 4 -1.66 8.98 -2.25
N ALA A 5 -1.62 7.66 -2.38
CA ALA A 5 -0.49 6.89 -1.91
C ALA A 5 0.74 7.40 -2.67
N GLU A 6 1.61 8.15 -2.00
CA GLU A 6 2.87 8.58 -2.60
C GLU A 6 3.69 7.34 -2.96
N VAL A 7 4.35 7.39 -4.13
CA VAL A 7 5.24 6.31 -4.54
C VAL A 7 6.52 6.40 -3.71
N THR A 8 6.66 5.55 -2.70
CA THR A 8 7.85 5.42 -1.84
C THR A 8 8.70 4.23 -2.30
N ASP A 9 9.94 4.15 -1.82
CA ASP A 9 10.85 3.06 -2.15
C ASP A 9 10.50 1.73 -1.44
N ALA A 10 9.72 1.78 -0.36
CA ALA A 10 9.33 0.61 0.42
C ALA A 10 7.92 0.73 1.01
N TYR A 11 7.25 -0.42 1.10
CA TYR A 11 5.89 -0.57 1.61
C TYR A 11 5.76 -1.75 2.57
N VAL A 12 4.70 -1.73 3.35
CA VAL A 12 4.17 -2.91 4.05
C VAL A 12 2.89 -3.39 3.38
N LEU A 13 2.65 -4.70 3.45
CA LEU A 13 1.44 -5.36 2.97
C LEU A 13 0.73 -6.07 4.13
N CYS A 14 -0.55 -5.78 4.34
CA CYS A 14 -1.36 -6.55 5.27
C CYS A 14 -1.55 -7.97 4.74
N GLN A 15 -1.18 -8.96 5.54
CA GLN A 15 -1.19 -10.37 5.11
C GLN A 15 -2.61 -10.96 4.99
N ASP A 16 -3.61 -10.32 5.59
CA ASP A 16 -4.99 -10.82 5.60
C ASP A 16 -5.86 -10.19 4.50
N CYS A 17 -5.74 -8.88 4.28
CA CYS A 17 -6.60 -8.15 3.35
C CYS A 17 -5.85 -7.51 2.16
N CYS A 18 -4.53 -7.72 2.05
CA CYS A 18 -3.67 -7.15 1.02
C CYS A 18 -3.66 -5.61 0.96
N HIS A 19 -4.10 -4.92 2.02
CA HIS A 19 -3.97 -3.47 2.09
C HIS A 19 -2.48 -3.09 2.15
N ALA A 20 -2.07 -2.17 1.27
CA ALA A 20 -0.71 -1.66 1.19
C ALA A 20 -0.62 -0.27 1.83
N GLU A 21 0.45 -0.04 2.60
CA GLU A 21 0.77 1.26 3.18
C GLU A 21 2.27 1.53 3.13
N ALA A 22 2.67 2.80 3.22
CA ALA A 22 4.08 3.18 3.31
C ALA A 22 4.77 2.43 4.47
N TYR A 23 6.00 1.98 4.21
CA TYR A 23 6.77 1.23 5.19
C TYR A 23 7.07 2.08 6.43
N SER A 24 6.86 1.50 7.61
CA SER A 24 7.40 1.95 8.88
C SER A 24 7.88 0.73 9.67
N ASP A 25 8.90 0.91 10.51
CA ASP A 25 9.36 -0.17 11.38
C ASP A 25 8.26 -0.62 12.34
N ALA A 26 7.44 0.31 12.85
CA ALA A 26 6.31 -0.02 13.73
C ALA A 26 5.28 -0.94 13.04
N LYS A 27 4.94 -0.71 11.76
CA LYS A 27 4.07 -1.64 11.00
C LYS A 27 4.77 -2.97 10.75
N HIS A 28 6.03 -2.95 10.30
CA HIS A 28 6.75 -4.19 9.97
C HIS A 28 6.96 -5.09 11.21
N MET A 29 7.19 -4.49 12.38
CA MET A 29 7.40 -5.19 13.64
C MET A 29 6.09 -5.57 14.35
N GLY A 30 4.93 -5.19 13.81
CA GLY A 30 3.62 -5.52 14.36
C GLY A 30 3.12 -4.61 15.48
N ASP A 31 3.79 -3.47 15.72
CA ASP A 31 3.35 -2.45 16.67
C ASP A 31 2.11 -1.68 16.16
N GLU A 32 1.99 -1.55 14.83
CA GLU A 32 0.84 -0.95 14.15
C GLU A 32 0.08 -2.01 13.32
N ARG A 33 -1.24 -2.04 13.45
CA ARG A 33 -2.12 -2.99 12.76
C ARG A 33 -2.81 -2.36 11.56
N CYS A 34 -3.23 -3.21 10.62
CA CYS A 34 -3.97 -2.77 9.45
C CYS A 34 -5.28 -2.06 9.84
N PRO A 35 -5.51 -0.82 9.40
CA PRO A 35 -6.72 -0.08 9.75
C PRO A 35 -7.99 -0.61 9.05
N LYS A 36 -7.84 -1.54 8.10
CA LYS A 36 -8.95 -2.14 7.35
C LYS A 36 -9.48 -3.43 7.97
N CYS A 37 -8.61 -4.25 8.55
CA CYS A 37 -8.97 -5.57 9.04
C CYS A 37 -8.29 -5.97 10.36
N GLU A 38 -7.53 -5.06 10.99
CA GLU A 38 -6.76 -5.28 12.23
C GLU A 38 -5.67 -6.38 12.13
N GLY A 39 -5.42 -6.85 10.91
CA GLY A 39 -4.39 -7.82 10.56
C GLY A 39 -2.98 -7.25 10.66
N GLU A 40 -2.01 -8.15 10.54
CA GLU A 40 -0.59 -7.79 10.65
C GLU A 40 -0.01 -7.35 9.31
N PHE A 41 0.86 -6.35 9.38
CA PHE A 41 1.63 -5.86 8.25
C PHE A 41 2.94 -6.64 8.11
N CYS A 42 3.36 -6.87 6.87
CA CYS A 42 4.68 -7.42 6.56
C CYS A 42 5.42 -6.49 5.59
N GLY A 43 6.65 -6.11 5.95
CA GLY A 43 7.52 -5.25 5.15
C GLY A 43 8.69 -5.98 4.48
N CYS A 44 8.69 -7.32 4.46
CA CYS A 44 9.76 -8.07 3.80
C CYS A 44 9.81 -7.76 2.30
N ASN A 45 10.95 -7.99 1.64
CA ASN A 45 11.15 -7.66 0.22
C ASN A 45 10.04 -8.16 -0.70
N ALA A 46 9.52 -9.37 -0.46
CA ALA A 46 8.43 -9.93 -1.25
C ALA A 46 7.11 -9.16 -1.03
N CYS A 47 6.75 -8.89 0.23
CA CYS A 47 5.53 -8.16 0.58
C CYS A 47 5.58 -6.70 0.11
N SER A 48 6.73 -6.04 0.28
CA SER A 48 6.99 -4.68 -0.21
C SER A 48 6.88 -4.62 -1.75
N GLY A 49 7.40 -5.63 -2.46
CA GLY A 49 7.27 -5.73 -3.92
C GLY A 49 5.81 -5.87 -4.38
N ILE A 50 5.02 -6.72 -3.73
CA ILE A 50 3.59 -6.90 -4.04
C ILE A 50 2.81 -5.62 -3.75
N ALA A 51 3.03 -5.00 -2.59
CA ALA A 51 2.41 -3.73 -2.21
C ALA A 51 2.71 -2.62 -3.23
N ARG A 52 3.97 -2.51 -3.66
CA ARG A 52 4.40 -1.55 -4.68
C ARG A 52 3.64 -1.73 -5.99
N LEU A 53 3.47 -2.96 -6.46
CA LEU A 53 2.71 -3.25 -7.69
C LEU A 53 1.24 -2.85 -7.54
N SER A 54 0.59 -3.15 -6.41
CA SER A 54 -0.80 -2.74 -6.15
C SER A 54 -0.97 -1.22 -6.27
N ILE A 55 -0.09 -0.47 -5.60
CA ILE A 55 -0.13 1.00 -5.59
C ILE A 55 0.14 1.55 -7.00
N GLN A 56 1.09 0.99 -7.74
CA GLN A 56 1.36 1.40 -9.12
C GLN A 56 0.14 1.23 -10.03
N PHE A 57 -0.57 0.10 -9.94
CA PHE A 57 -1.78 -0.13 -10.72
C PHE A 57 -2.93 0.81 -10.32
N GLU A 58 -3.08 1.09 -9.02
CA GLU A 58 -4.09 2.05 -8.53
C GLU A 58 -3.84 3.46 -9.06
N VAL A 59 -2.59 3.94 -8.98
CA VAL A 59 -2.18 5.25 -9.51
C VAL A 59 -2.39 5.34 -11.02
N GLN A 60 -2.01 4.31 -11.77
CA GLN A 60 -2.23 4.26 -13.23
C GLN A 60 -3.72 4.31 -13.57
N ALA A 61 -4.54 3.46 -12.93
CA ALA A 61 -5.97 3.43 -13.16
C ALA A 61 -6.65 4.76 -12.79
N GLU A 62 -6.16 5.47 -11.78
CA GLU A 62 -6.63 6.83 -11.47
C GLU A 62 -6.20 7.86 -12.51
N ALA A 63 -4.98 7.80 -13.01
CA ALA A 63 -4.50 8.69 -14.07
C ALA A 63 -5.35 8.53 -15.34
N GLU A 64 -5.56 7.30 -15.80
CA GLU A 64 -6.41 7.00 -16.95
C GLU A 64 -7.85 7.51 -16.75
N ARG A 65 -8.42 7.33 -15.55
CA ARG A 65 -9.75 7.85 -15.21
C ARG A 65 -9.83 9.37 -15.22
N ARG A 66 -8.73 10.07 -14.94
CA ARG A 66 -8.66 11.55 -15.00
C ARG A 66 -8.53 12.04 -16.44
N GLU A 67 -7.78 11.32 -17.27
CA GLU A 67 -7.63 11.62 -18.70
C GLU A 67 -8.94 11.39 -19.46
N ALA A 68 -9.66 10.30 -19.17
CA ALA A 68 -10.94 9.99 -19.81
C ALA A 68 -12.09 10.97 -19.47
N LYS A 69 -11.89 11.84 -18.47
CA LYS A 69 -12.86 12.88 -18.04
C LYS A 69 -12.51 14.28 -18.58
N GLN A 70 -11.37 14.42 -19.26
CA GLN A 70 -10.95 15.65 -19.94
C GLN A 70 -11.37 15.62 -21.40
#